data_AF-A0A146KA68-F1
#
_entry.id   AF-A0A146KA68-F1
#
_cell.length_a   1.000
_cell.length_b   1.000
_cell.length_c   1.000
_cell.angle_alpha   90.00
_cell.angle_beta   90.00
_cell.angle_gamma   90.00
#
_symmetry.space_group_name_H-M   'P 1'
#
loop_
_entity.id
_entity.type
_entity.pdbx_description
1 polymer ?
#
loop_
_entity_poly.entity_id
_entity_poly.type
_entity_poly.pdbx_seq_one_letter_code
_entity_poly.pdbx_strand_id
1 'polypeptide(L)'
;QNPVVDDHKFKQELLMHFFHVPHISFISHANDKEALWTCPQQIAKKKLAFLFRNWDPNTAQLHLAAQDIAKFESFRRFLYFEKVKSVDLYREFPNFDGLAELLLKVNTFRIFESSKFPDFQQEFANIEELQIHQCWDALDDLQCLKAFPELKRLKIWRSNLQSVEGIQFCTKLETVSIINNKVKNIQPMINCQNIQFLNLDHNLIKDISVIPKLKQLSHLQVRTNRIQSLQCLRGIDLEGFMFDSNYIHNLDELEVLMQMPTLCDTDEE
;
A
#
# COMPACT_ATOMS: atom_id res chain seq x y z
N GLN A 1 -47.08 8.61 7.92
CA GLN A 1 -46.60 8.44 6.54
C GLN A 1 -45.29 9.19 6.42
N ASN A 2 -44.16 8.52 6.62
CA ASN A 2 -42.86 9.07 6.26
C ASN A 2 -42.63 8.66 4.81
N PRO A 3 -42.42 9.60 3.88
CA PRO A 3 -41.95 9.24 2.56
C PRO A 3 -40.52 8.72 2.76
N VAL A 4 -40.39 7.40 2.77
CA VAL A 4 -39.11 6.76 2.49
C VAL A 4 -38.73 7.29 1.11
N VAL A 5 -37.68 8.08 1.08
CA VAL A 5 -37.08 8.56 -0.16
C VAL A 5 -36.51 7.32 -0.85
N ASP A 6 -37.36 6.69 -1.63
CA ASP A 6 -37.05 5.77 -2.71
C ASP A 6 -36.47 6.59 -3.87
N ASP A 7 -35.28 7.16 -3.65
CA ASP A 7 -34.51 7.78 -4.71
C ASP A 7 -33.43 6.80 -5.14
N HIS A 8 -33.62 6.25 -6.34
CA HIS A 8 -32.70 5.41 -7.09
C HIS A 8 -31.31 6.06 -7.31
N LYS A 9 -31.07 7.29 -6.83
CA LYS A 9 -29.75 7.96 -6.72
C LYS A 9 -29.26 8.00 -5.27
N PHE A 10 -28.78 6.86 -4.78
CA PHE A 10 -28.15 6.77 -3.46
C PHE A 10 -26.90 7.68 -3.38
N LYS A 11 -26.92 8.68 -2.47
CA LYS A 11 -25.85 9.65 -2.26
C LYS A 11 -24.62 8.99 -1.64
N GLN A 12 -23.57 8.79 -2.43
CA GLN A 12 -22.23 8.43 -1.96
C GLN A 12 -21.41 9.69 -1.64
N GLU A 13 -21.47 10.23 -0.43
CA GLU A 13 -20.65 11.39 -0.08
C GLU A 13 -19.18 10.96 0.15
N LEU A 14 -18.23 11.63 -0.52
CA LEU A 14 -16.78 11.51 -0.23
C LEU A 14 -16.33 12.70 0.60
N LEU A 15 -15.57 12.40 1.63
CA LEU A 15 -14.95 13.41 2.47
C LEU A 15 -13.52 13.65 2.00
N MET A 16 -13.22 14.91 1.67
CA MET A 16 -11.90 15.36 1.23
C MET A 16 -11.22 16.17 2.33
N HIS A 17 -10.00 15.76 2.67
CA HIS A 17 -9.17 16.45 3.66
C HIS A 17 -8.07 17.20 2.95
N PHE A 18 -8.09 18.53 3.06
CA PHE A 18 -6.98 19.37 2.66
C PHE A 18 -6.25 19.81 3.92
N PHE A 19 -5.12 19.18 4.22
CA PHE A 19 -4.23 19.65 5.27
C PHE A 19 -3.05 20.42 4.69
N HIS A 20 -2.33 21.14 5.56
CA HIS A 20 -1.04 21.81 5.36
C HIS A 20 0.13 20.88 4.92
N VAL A 21 -0.19 19.74 4.32
CA VAL A 21 0.69 18.70 3.79
C VAL A 21 0.21 18.43 2.37
N PRO A 22 1.10 18.25 1.38
CA PRO A 22 0.73 18.05 -0.02
C PRO A 22 0.04 16.70 -0.27
N HIS A 23 -1.16 16.50 0.28
CA HIS A 23 -1.81 15.20 0.43
C HIS A 23 -3.33 15.34 0.31
N ILE A 24 -3.96 14.40 -0.39
CA ILE A 24 -5.41 14.29 -0.52
C ILE A 24 -5.89 12.92 -0.04
N SER A 25 -6.81 12.89 0.93
CA SER A 25 -7.49 11.67 1.38
C SER A 25 -8.94 11.61 0.90
N PHE A 26 -9.31 10.50 0.28
CA PHE A 26 -10.70 10.13 -0.01
C PHE A 26 -11.18 9.08 1.00
N ILE A 27 -12.22 9.38 1.77
CA ILE A 27 -12.77 8.45 2.77
C ILE A 27 -14.21 8.09 2.41
N SER A 28 -14.50 6.79 2.38
CA SER A 28 -15.86 6.26 2.31
C SER A 28 -16.31 5.75 3.68
N HIS A 29 -17.50 6.15 4.14
CA HIS A 29 -18.03 5.67 5.41
C HIS A 29 -18.66 4.29 5.22
N ALA A 30 -17.98 3.22 5.65
CA ALA A 30 -18.52 1.86 5.53
C ALA A 30 -19.41 1.41 6.71
N ASN A 31 -19.24 1.93 7.94
CA ASN A 31 -19.86 1.29 9.12
C ASN A 31 -20.97 2.08 9.86
N ASP A 32 -21.24 3.35 9.52
CA ASP A 32 -22.28 4.17 10.19
C ASP A 32 -23.54 4.43 9.31
N LYS A 33 -23.66 3.67 8.22
CA LYS A 33 -24.53 3.96 7.06
C LYS A 33 -26.05 3.90 7.28
N GLU A 34 -26.56 3.30 8.35
CA GLU A 34 -28.00 3.38 8.64
C GLU A 34 -28.31 4.46 9.67
N ALA A 35 -27.53 4.54 10.75
CA ALA A 35 -27.89 5.34 11.91
C ALA A 35 -27.56 6.84 11.80
N LEU A 36 -26.72 7.25 10.85
CA LEU A 36 -26.49 8.66 10.50
C LEU A 36 -27.50 9.17 9.47
N TRP A 37 -27.86 8.33 8.49
CA TRP A 37 -28.62 8.74 7.31
C TRP A 37 -30.14 8.67 7.51
N THR A 38 -30.61 7.93 8.52
CA THR A 38 -32.02 7.88 8.93
C THR A 38 -32.35 8.80 10.10
N CYS A 39 -31.34 9.46 10.69
CA CYS A 39 -31.54 10.25 11.90
C CYS A 39 -31.76 11.75 11.58
N PRO A 40 -32.55 12.47 12.39
CA PRO A 40 -32.75 13.91 12.26
C PRO A 40 -31.43 14.68 12.13
N GLN A 41 -31.42 15.72 11.28
CA GLN A 41 -30.23 16.49 10.91
C GLN A 41 -29.37 16.96 12.11
N GLN A 42 -29.99 17.34 13.23
CA GLN A 42 -29.26 17.74 14.44
C GLN A 42 -28.52 16.58 15.13
N ILE A 43 -29.06 15.37 15.05
CA ILE A 43 -28.46 14.14 15.59
C ILE A 43 -27.29 13.72 14.69
N ALA A 44 -27.47 13.79 13.37
CA ALA A 44 -26.40 13.55 12.41
C ALA A 44 -25.22 14.49 12.65
N LYS A 45 -25.46 15.79 12.84
CA LYS A 45 -24.43 16.79 13.18
C LYS A 45 -23.67 16.45 14.47
N LYS A 46 -24.37 16.03 15.53
CA LYS A 46 -23.73 15.64 16.80
C LYS A 46 -22.93 14.33 16.70
N LYS A 47 -23.41 13.36 15.92
CA LYS A 47 -22.72 12.09 15.68
C LYS A 47 -21.50 12.27 14.79
N LEU A 48 -21.58 13.11 13.74
CA LEU A 48 -20.41 13.52 12.96
C LEU A 48 -19.40 14.20 13.88
N ALA A 49 -19.81 15.20 14.66
CA ALA A 49 -18.92 15.84 15.63
C ALA A 49 -18.30 14.86 16.65
N PHE A 50 -18.99 13.77 17.01
CA PHE A 50 -18.49 12.70 17.88
C PHE A 50 -17.51 11.75 17.19
N LEU A 51 -17.84 11.25 15.99
CA LEU A 51 -16.97 10.38 15.17
C LEU A 51 -15.63 11.06 14.89
N PHE A 52 -15.65 12.39 14.82
CA PHE A 52 -14.48 13.22 14.57
C PHE A 52 -13.95 13.91 15.84
N ARG A 53 -14.29 13.47 17.06
CA ARG A 53 -13.82 14.10 18.32
C ARG A 53 -12.31 14.05 18.56
N ASN A 54 -11.62 13.06 17.98
CA ASN A 54 -10.17 12.87 18.13
C ASN A 54 -9.38 13.44 16.95
N TRP A 55 -9.95 14.43 16.26
CA TRP A 55 -9.50 14.87 14.94
C TRP A 55 -9.07 16.33 14.97
N ASP A 56 -7.98 16.63 14.27
CA ASP A 56 -7.32 17.94 14.33
C ASP A 56 -8.24 19.05 13.75
N PRO A 57 -8.65 20.02 14.58
CA PRO A 57 -9.56 21.09 14.18
C PRO A 57 -8.97 22.07 13.14
N ASN A 58 -7.69 21.91 12.76
CA ASN A 58 -7.07 22.68 11.66
C ASN A 58 -7.34 22.09 10.26
N THR A 59 -8.18 21.06 10.13
CA THR A 59 -8.57 20.53 8.81
C THR A 59 -9.63 21.40 8.14
N ALA A 60 -9.32 22.00 6.99
CA ALA A 60 -10.37 22.48 6.10
C ALA A 60 -10.96 21.28 5.35
N GLN A 61 -12.16 20.85 5.73
CA GLN A 61 -12.88 19.78 5.05
C GLN A 61 -13.74 20.34 3.93
N LEU A 62 -13.65 19.69 2.77
CA LEU A 62 -14.60 19.90 1.69
C LEU A 62 -15.55 18.70 1.66
N HIS A 63 -16.79 18.93 2.08
CA HIS A 63 -17.88 17.99 1.90
C HIS A 63 -18.48 18.23 0.52
N LEU A 64 -18.22 17.33 -0.42
CA LEU A 64 -18.82 17.38 -1.75
C LEU A 64 -19.87 16.27 -1.86
N ALA A 65 -20.99 16.55 -2.53
CA ALA A 65 -21.97 15.53 -2.82
C ALA A 65 -21.41 14.54 -3.86
N ALA A 66 -21.84 13.27 -3.81
CA ALA A 66 -21.40 12.19 -4.72
C ALA A 66 -21.26 12.60 -6.20
N GLN A 67 -22.28 13.33 -6.68
CA GLN A 67 -22.40 13.81 -8.05
C GLN A 67 -21.36 14.90 -8.40
N ASP A 68 -20.89 15.65 -7.41
CA ASP A 68 -19.89 16.72 -7.58
C ASP A 68 -18.46 16.16 -7.60
N ILE A 69 -18.24 14.98 -6.98
CA ILE A 69 -16.94 14.28 -6.95
C ILE A 69 -16.73 13.39 -8.17
N ALA A 70 -17.81 12.89 -8.78
CA ALA A 70 -17.74 12.10 -10.00
C ALA A 70 -17.01 12.85 -11.14
N LYS A 71 -17.03 14.20 -11.13
CA LYS A 71 -16.39 15.03 -12.14
C LYS A 71 -15.17 15.74 -11.57
N PHE A 72 -13.98 15.29 -11.98
CA PHE A 72 -12.72 15.85 -11.51
C PHE A 72 -12.52 17.34 -11.82
N GLU A 73 -13.19 17.86 -12.85
CA GLU A 73 -13.22 19.30 -13.18
C GLU A 73 -13.64 20.18 -11.99
N SER A 74 -14.50 19.67 -11.10
CA SER A 74 -14.90 20.36 -9.87
C SER A 74 -13.71 20.70 -8.97
N PHE A 75 -12.66 19.85 -8.99
CA PHE A 75 -11.47 20.03 -8.17
C PHE A 75 -10.45 21.02 -8.76
N ARG A 76 -10.47 21.26 -10.08
CA ARG A 76 -9.55 22.19 -10.76
C ARG A 76 -9.67 23.64 -10.25
N ARG A 77 -10.77 23.97 -9.59
CA ARG A 77 -11.04 25.32 -9.05
C ARG A 77 -10.28 25.63 -7.76
N PHE A 78 -9.72 24.62 -7.09
CA PHE A 78 -9.00 24.81 -5.83
C PHE A 78 -7.50 24.95 -6.12
N LEU A 79 -6.95 26.16 -5.97
CA LEU A 79 -5.53 26.47 -6.20
C LEU A 79 -4.54 25.59 -5.40
N TYR A 80 -4.99 24.96 -4.32
CA TYR A 80 -4.15 24.09 -3.49
C TYR A 80 -3.76 22.75 -4.15
N PHE A 81 -4.43 22.34 -5.24
CA PHE A 81 -4.12 21.08 -5.93
C PHE A 81 -2.72 21.07 -6.57
N GLU A 82 -2.15 22.23 -6.93
CA GLU A 82 -0.82 22.31 -7.54
C GLU A 82 0.30 21.83 -6.61
N LYS A 83 0.05 21.85 -5.29
CA LYS A 83 1.06 21.45 -4.31
C LYS A 83 0.97 19.97 -3.94
N VAL A 84 -0.08 19.26 -4.33
CA VAL A 84 -0.35 17.88 -3.88
C VAL A 84 0.69 16.93 -4.45
N LYS A 85 1.24 16.08 -3.57
CA LYS A 85 2.25 15.06 -3.86
C LYS A 85 1.75 13.64 -3.62
N SER A 86 0.63 13.47 -2.91
CA SER A 86 0.07 12.15 -2.67
C SER A 86 -1.45 12.09 -2.65
N VAL A 87 -1.97 10.93 -3.05
CA VAL A 87 -3.40 10.59 -2.96
C VAL A 87 -3.55 9.33 -2.13
N ASP A 88 -4.47 9.37 -1.16
CA ASP A 88 -4.83 8.22 -0.33
C ASP A 88 -6.31 7.88 -0.49
N LEU A 89 -6.61 6.59 -0.67
CA LEU A 89 -7.95 6.04 -0.76
C LEU A 89 -8.22 5.18 0.47
N TYR A 90 -9.31 5.45 1.18
CA TYR A 90 -9.72 4.70 2.36
C TYR A 90 -11.07 4.01 2.12
N ARG A 91 -11.11 2.70 2.41
CA ARG A 91 -12.28 1.83 2.34
C ARG A 91 -12.84 1.71 0.91
N GLU A 92 -14.16 1.54 0.81
CA GLU A 92 -14.89 1.47 -0.45
C GLU A 92 -15.00 2.83 -1.13
N PHE A 93 -13.94 3.29 -1.78
CA PHE A 93 -14.02 4.50 -2.60
C PHE A 93 -14.77 4.18 -3.91
N PRO A 94 -15.71 5.04 -4.34
CA PRO A 94 -16.32 4.88 -5.66
C PRO A 94 -15.29 5.27 -6.72
N ASN A 95 -15.26 4.53 -7.83
CA ASN A 95 -14.53 4.96 -9.02
C ASN A 95 -15.05 6.36 -9.40
N PHE A 96 -14.15 7.34 -9.40
CA PHE A 96 -14.46 8.69 -9.88
C PHE A 96 -13.56 9.01 -11.06
N ASP A 97 -14.12 9.68 -12.06
CA ASP A 97 -13.56 9.74 -13.41
C ASP A 97 -12.21 10.46 -13.53
N GLY A 98 -11.72 11.12 -12.47
CA GLY A 98 -10.39 11.74 -12.48
C GLY A 98 -9.43 11.32 -11.38
N LEU A 99 -9.61 10.12 -10.81
CA LEU A 99 -8.51 9.50 -10.06
C LEU A 99 -7.26 9.40 -10.94
N ALA A 100 -7.41 8.96 -12.20
CA ALA A 100 -6.31 8.89 -13.14
C ALA A 100 -5.66 10.27 -13.39
N GLU A 101 -6.45 11.33 -13.58
CA GLU A 101 -5.91 12.70 -13.75
C GLU A 101 -5.13 13.19 -12.53
N LEU A 102 -5.54 12.79 -11.31
CA LEU A 102 -4.80 13.09 -10.09
C LEU A 102 -3.50 12.32 -10.01
N LEU A 103 -3.56 11.02 -10.31
CA LEU A 103 -2.41 10.15 -10.30
C LEU A 103 -1.35 10.56 -11.31
N LEU A 104 -1.68 11.34 -12.34
CA LEU A 104 -0.72 11.98 -13.26
C LEU A 104 0.04 13.19 -12.67
N LYS A 105 -0.33 13.66 -11.46
CA LYS A 105 0.25 14.86 -10.83
C LYS A 105 0.98 14.62 -9.52
N VAL A 106 0.79 13.44 -8.92
CA VAL A 106 1.34 13.09 -7.59
C VAL A 106 2.42 12.04 -7.71
N ASN A 107 3.29 11.88 -6.71
CA ASN A 107 4.33 10.85 -6.77
C ASN A 107 4.08 9.68 -5.82
N THR A 108 3.05 9.78 -4.98
CA THR A 108 2.71 8.75 -4.01
C THR A 108 1.23 8.41 -4.07
N PHE A 109 0.92 7.12 -4.14
CA PHE A 109 -0.44 6.60 -4.10
C PHE A 109 -0.60 5.63 -2.95
N ARG A 110 -1.65 5.78 -2.14
CA ARG A 110 -1.93 4.87 -1.03
C ARG A 110 -3.37 4.40 -1.03
N ILE A 111 -3.55 3.14 -0.63
CA ILE A 111 -4.86 2.50 -0.51
C ILE A 111 -4.92 1.81 0.85
N PHE A 112 -6.02 2.03 1.58
CA PHE A 112 -6.24 1.52 2.91
C PHE A 112 -7.62 0.88 3.00
N GLU A 113 -7.72 -0.30 3.60
CA GLU A 113 -8.99 -0.95 3.96
C GLU A 113 -9.97 -1.15 2.78
N SER A 114 -9.49 -1.15 1.54
CA SER A 114 -10.34 -1.28 0.36
C SER A 114 -10.52 -2.73 -0.04
N SER A 115 -11.72 -3.12 -0.47
CA SER A 115 -11.95 -4.45 -1.05
C SER A 115 -11.55 -4.57 -2.51
N LYS A 116 -11.18 -3.46 -3.19
CA LYS A 116 -10.82 -3.46 -4.61
C LYS A 116 -9.65 -2.53 -4.91
N PHE A 117 -8.75 -3.00 -5.76
CA PHE A 117 -7.76 -2.13 -6.38
C PHE A 117 -8.36 -1.44 -7.61
N PRO A 118 -8.12 -0.14 -7.84
CA PRO A 118 -8.61 0.54 -9.04
C PRO A 118 -7.99 -0.04 -10.32
N ASP A 119 -8.82 -0.37 -11.30
CA ASP A 119 -8.35 -0.86 -12.61
C ASP A 119 -7.89 0.32 -13.47
N PHE A 120 -6.62 0.30 -13.86
CA PHE A 120 -6.00 1.35 -14.66
C PHE A 120 -5.71 0.85 -16.07
N GLN A 121 -6.21 1.61 -17.04
CA GLN A 121 -6.00 1.37 -18.48
C GLN A 121 -4.80 2.15 -19.05
N GLN A 122 -4.06 2.86 -18.19
CA GLN A 122 -2.92 3.70 -18.55
C GLN A 122 -1.80 3.58 -17.52
N GLU A 123 -0.61 4.05 -17.89
CA GLU A 123 0.55 4.13 -17.01
C GLU A 123 0.65 5.50 -16.31
N PHE A 124 1.26 5.52 -15.13
CA PHE A 124 1.53 6.70 -14.32
C PHE A 124 3.04 6.80 -14.04
N ALA A 125 3.77 7.40 -14.98
CA ALA A 125 5.23 7.53 -14.94
C ALA A 125 5.75 8.47 -13.83
N ASN A 126 4.87 9.10 -13.06
CA ASN A 126 5.22 10.01 -11.97
C ASN A 126 5.09 9.36 -10.59
N ILE A 127 4.44 8.19 -10.48
CA ILE A 127 4.27 7.48 -9.22
C ILE A 127 5.56 6.73 -8.87
N GLU A 128 6.21 7.17 -7.80
CA GLU A 128 7.43 6.56 -7.26
C GLU A 128 7.17 5.72 -6.02
N GLU A 129 6.04 5.92 -5.33
CA GLU A 129 5.67 5.19 -4.13
C GLU A 129 4.22 4.71 -4.15
N LEU A 130 4.03 3.42 -3.87
CA LEU A 130 2.73 2.78 -3.73
C LEU A 130 2.63 2.10 -2.37
N GLN A 131 1.55 2.39 -1.66
CA GLN A 131 1.25 1.73 -0.39
C GLN A 131 -0.13 1.10 -0.38
N ILE A 132 -0.24 -0.14 0.10
CA ILE A 132 -1.49 -0.90 0.17
C ILE A 132 -1.59 -1.53 1.55
N HIS A 133 -2.62 -1.16 2.32
CA HIS A 133 -2.74 -1.53 3.72
C HIS A 133 -4.13 -2.11 3.99
N GLN A 134 -4.18 -3.29 4.62
CA GLN A 134 -5.44 -3.90 5.08
C GLN A 134 -6.46 -4.12 3.94
N CYS A 135 -5.99 -4.38 2.72
CA CYS A 135 -6.84 -4.58 1.54
C CYS A 135 -7.02 -6.09 1.29
N TRP A 136 -7.82 -6.76 2.11
CA TRP A 136 -7.87 -8.23 2.21
C TRP A 136 -8.42 -8.96 0.98
N ASP A 137 -9.28 -8.30 0.20
CA ASP A 137 -9.95 -8.87 -0.98
C ASP A 137 -9.57 -8.14 -2.29
N ALA A 138 -8.64 -7.18 -2.21
CA ALA A 138 -8.34 -6.28 -3.31
C ALA A 138 -7.37 -6.84 -4.36
N LEU A 139 -6.43 -7.70 -3.92
CA LEU A 139 -5.31 -8.15 -4.73
C LEU A 139 -4.91 -9.59 -4.37
N ASP A 140 -4.97 -10.49 -5.36
CA ASP A 140 -4.35 -11.81 -5.26
C ASP A 140 -2.88 -11.79 -5.73
N ASP A 141 -2.57 -10.91 -6.69
CA ASP A 141 -1.25 -10.68 -7.27
C ASP A 141 -0.94 -9.18 -7.47
N LEU A 142 0.17 -8.88 -8.16
CA LEU A 142 0.67 -7.54 -8.41
C LEU A 142 0.63 -7.14 -9.89
N GLN A 143 -0.23 -7.74 -10.70
CA GLN A 143 -0.38 -7.38 -12.13
C GLN A 143 -0.76 -5.90 -12.31
N CYS A 144 -1.39 -5.29 -11.30
CA CYS A 144 -1.70 -3.86 -11.29
C CYS A 144 -0.44 -2.97 -11.38
N LEU A 145 0.74 -3.47 -10.99
CA LEU A 145 1.99 -2.72 -11.01
C LEU A 145 2.47 -2.34 -12.41
N LYS A 146 1.93 -2.96 -13.47
CA LYS A 146 2.14 -2.50 -14.86
C LYS A 146 1.81 -1.02 -15.05
N ALA A 147 0.91 -0.47 -14.24
CA ALA A 147 0.54 0.94 -14.30
C ALA A 147 1.59 1.89 -13.69
N PHE A 148 2.62 1.40 -13.01
CA PHE A 148 3.60 2.23 -12.29
C PHE A 148 5.06 1.88 -12.70
N PRO A 149 5.47 2.20 -13.93
CA PRO A 149 6.80 1.82 -14.45
C PRO A 149 7.97 2.49 -13.70
N GLU A 150 7.72 3.62 -13.04
CA GLU A 150 8.72 4.42 -12.32
C GLU A 150 8.72 4.16 -10.80
N LEU A 151 8.06 3.08 -10.35
CA LEU A 151 7.92 2.77 -8.94
C LEU A 151 9.27 2.41 -8.29
N LYS A 152 9.62 3.12 -7.22
CA LYS A 152 10.83 2.92 -6.41
C LYS A 152 10.55 2.29 -5.05
N ARG A 153 9.38 2.58 -4.47
CA ARG A 153 8.99 2.13 -3.13
C ARG A 153 7.63 1.43 -3.15
N LEU A 154 7.60 0.18 -2.72
CA LEU A 154 6.39 -0.61 -2.60
C LEU A 154 6.19 -1.09 -1.17
N LYS A 155 5.04 -0.75 -0.57
CA LYS A 155 4.65 -1.23 0.76
C LYS A 155 3.30 -1.91 0.70
N ILE A 156 3.22 -3.17 1.10
CA ILE A 156 1.96 -3.93 1.13
C ILE A 156 1.86 -4.64 2.48
N TRP A 157 0.88 -4.26 3.29
CA TRP A 157 0.68 -4.82 4.62
C TRP A 157 -0.71 -5.39 4.81
N ARG A 158 -0.79 -6.59 5.42
CA ARG A 158 -2.05 -7.20 5.88
C ARG A 158 -3.12 -7.27 4.79
N SER A 159 -2.76 -7.62 3.56
CA SER A 159 -3.64 -7.52 2.38
C SER A 159 -3.88 -8.87 1.69
N ASN A 160 -3.65 -9.98 2.39
CA ASN A 160 -3.90 -11.35 1.89
C ASN A 160 -3.19 -11.71 0.57
N LEU A 161 -2.20 -10.91 0.13
CA LEU A 161 -1.51 -11.08 -1.14
C LEU A 161 -0.89 -12.48 -1.24
N GLN A 162 -1.19 -13.21 -2.32
CA GLN A 162 -0.75 -14.60 -2.47
C GLN A 162 0.46 -14.73 -3.39
N SER A 163 0.58 -13.83 -4.37
CA SER A 163 1.63 -13.82 -5.38
C SER A 163 2.24 -12.43 -5.54
N VAL A 164 3.53 -12.38 -5.86
CA VAL A 164 4.20 -11.13 -6.29
C VAL A 164 4.33 -11.04 -7.81
N GLU A 165 3.65 -11.92 -8.55
CA GLU A 165 3.56 -11.86 -10.01
C GLU A 165 3.07 -10.48 -10.46
N GLY A 166 3.77 -9.85 -11.38
CA GLY A 166 3.59 -8.45 -11.79
C GLY A 166 4.65 -7.49 -11.21
N ILE A 167 5.37 -7.88 -10.15
CA ILE A 167 6.47 -7.07 -9.62
C ILE A 167 7.62 -6.88 -10.62
N GLN A 168 7.79 -7.81 -11.56
CA GLN A 168 8.81 -7.74 -12.61
C GLN A 168 8.68 -6.52 -13.52
N PHE A 169 7.52 -5.86 -13.56
CA PHE A 169 7.32 -4.64 -14.34
C PHE A 169 8.05 -3.44 -13.72
N CYS A 170 8.30 -3.44 -12.40
CA CYS A 170 8.89 -2.32 -11.67
C CYS A 170 10.39 -2.53 -11.42
N THR A 171 11.20 -2.51 -12.48
CA THR A 171 12.66 -2.74 -12.40
C THR A 171 13.44 -1.65 -11.64
N LYS A 172 12.78 -0.51 -11.34
CA LYS A 172 13.33 0.61 -10.57
C LYS A 172 13.08 0.52 -9.06
N LEU A 173 12.48 -0.58 -8.58
CA LEU A 173 12.25 -0.78 -7.15
C LEU A 173 13.57 -0.78 -6.36
N GLU A 174 13.61 0.04 -5.32
CA GLU A 174 14.72 0.20 -4.38
C GLU A 174 14.34 -0.32 -2.98
N THR A 175 13.08 -0.09 -2.57
CA THR A 175 12.55 -0.52 -1.27
C THR A 175 11.27 -1.29 -1.45
N VAL A 176 11.25 -2.53 -0.98
CA VAL A 176 10.07 -3.41 -1.03
C VAL A 176 9.77 -3.92 0.37
N SER A 177 8.54 -3.74 0.84
CA SER A 177 8.07 -4.24 2.13
C SER A 177 6.70 -4.88 1.96
N ILE A 178 6.64 -6.21 1.92
CA ILE A 178 5.42 -7.01 1.78
C ILE A 178 5.27 -7.86 3.05
N ILE A 179 4.61 -7.32 4.08
CA ILE A 179 4.54 -7.94 5.42
C ILE A 179 3.14 -8.44 5.74
N ASN A 180 3.07 -9.60 6.40
CA ASN A 180 1.81 -10.19 6.87
C ASN A 180 0.84 -10.45 5.70
N ASN A 181 1.33 -11.18 4.71
CA ASN A 181 0.58 -11.65 3.54
C ASN A 181 0.72 -13.17 3.43
N LYS A 182 0.41 -13.74 2.26
CA LYS A 182 0.44 -15.19 2.01
C LYS A 182 1.39 -15.55 0.86
N VAL A 183 2.40 -14.70 0.60
CA VAL A 183 3.35 -14.90 -0.50
C VAL A 183 4.16 -16.18 -0.26
N LYS A 184 4.29 -17.00 -1.31
CA LYS A 184 5.07 -18.25 -1.29
C LYS A 184 6.26 -18.23 -2.23
N ASN A 185 6.09 -17.61 -3.40
CA ASN A 185 7.07 -17.57 -4.46
C ASN A 185 7.49 -16.12 -4.69
N ILE A 186 8.81 -15.87 -4.69
CA ILE A 186 9.41 -14.57 -4.94
C ILE A 186 10.30 -14.54 -6.20
N GLN A 187 10.34 -15.63 -6.99
CA GLN A 187 11.05 -15.69 -8.27
C GLN A 187 10.72 -14.55 -9.25
N PRO A 188 9.48 -14.01 -9.32
CA PRO A 188 9.18 -12.87 -10.18
C PRO A 188 10.04 -11.61 -9.91
N MET A 189 10.69 -11.51 -8.74
CA MET A 189 11.60 -10.41 -8.40
C MET A 189 12.95 -10.46 -9.13
N ILE A 190 13.25 -11.49 -9.92
CA ILE A 190 14.58 -11.73 -10.52
C ILE A 190 15.17 -10.54 -11.28
N ASN A 191 14.33 -9.68 -11.87
CA ASN A 191 14.76 -8.51 -12.63
C ASN A 191 14.82 -7.21 -11.79
N CYS A 192 14.42 -7.24 -10.52
CA CYS A 192 14.41 -6.07 -9.64
C CYS A 192 15.79 -5.85 -8.99
N GLN A 193 16.84 -5.72 -9.81
CA GLN A 193 18.23 -5.71 -9.35
C GLN A 193 18.60 -4.48 -8.50
N ASN A 194 17.76 -3.44 -8.51
CA ASN A 194 17.98 -2.20 -7.76
C ASN A 194 17.46 -2.25 -6.31
N ILE A 195 16.81 -3.34 -5.89
CA ILE A 195 16.28 -3.47 -4.53
C ILE A 195 17.46 -3.47 -3.55
N GLN A 196 17.46 -2.51 -2.63
CA GLN A 196 18.43 -2.36 -1.54
C GLN A 196 17.87 -2.86 -0.21
N PHE A 197 16.58 -2.64 0.00
CA PHE A 197 15.85 -3.07 1.20
C PHE A 197 14.66 -3.95 0.83
N LEU A 198 14.66 -5.19 1.32
CA LEU A 198 13.60 -6.17 1.11
C LEU A 198 13.09 -6.72 2.44
N ASN A 199 11.87 -6.35 2.81
CA ASN A 199 11.15 -6.95 3.92
C ASN A 199 9.98 -7.81 3.41
N LEU A 200 10.03 -9.10 3.74
CA LEU A 200 9.05 -10.12 3.41
C LEU A 200 8.59 -10.89 4.67
N ASP A 201 8.68 -10.25 5.83
CA ASP A 201 8.31 -10.83 7.12
C ASP A 201 6.85 -11.34 7.12
N HIS A 202 6.56 -12.40 7.87
CA HIS A 202 5.21 -12.93 8.04
C HIS A 202 4.56 -13.30 6.69
N ASN A 203 5.24 -14.14 5.92
CA ASN A 203 4.72 -14.75 4.70
C ASN A 203 4.86 -16.28 4.78
N LEU A 204 4.76 -16.96 3.64
CA LEU A 204 4.82 -18.42 3.53
C LEU A 204 5.98 -18.87 2.63
N ILE A 205 7.03 -18.05 2.52
CA ILE A 205 8.14 -18.23 1.59
C ILE A 205 9.01 -19.39 2.04
N LYS A 206 9.36 -20.29 1.12
CA LYS A 206 10.27 -21.42 1.36
C LYS A 206 11.60 -21.27 0.62
N ASP A 207 11.50 -20.83 -0.63
CA ASP A 207 12.63 -20.71 -1.55
C ASP A 207 13.02 -19.23 -1.69
N ILE A 208 14.26 -18.93 -1.31
CA ILE A 208 14.87 -17.61 -1.40
C ILE A 208 16.02 -17.58 -2.42
N SER A 209 16.11 -18.55 -3.34
CA SER A 209 17.16 -18.65 -4.36
C SER A 209 17.19 -17.50 -5.37
N VAL A 210 16.18 -16.62 -5.37
CA VAL A 210 16.18 -15.38 -6.15
C VAL A 210 17.07 -14.28 -5.54
N ILE A 211 17.31 -14.31 -4.22
CA ILE A 211 18.04 -13.26 -3.49
C ILE A 211 19.43 -12.96 -4.08
N PRO A 212 20.26 -13.95 -4.49
CA PRO A 212 21.54 -13.69 -5.16
C PRO A 212 21.45 -12.89 -6.46
N LYS A 213 20.26 -12.76 -7.04
CA LYS A 213 20.03 -11.97 -8.27
C LYS A 213 19.75 -10.50 -7.98
N LEU A 214 19.39 -10.17 -6.74
CA LEU A 214 19.15 -8.79 -6.27
C LEU A 214 20.48 -8.15 -5.89
N LYS A 215 21.26 -7.77 -6.89
CA LYS A 215 22.69 -7.39 -6.74
C LYS A 215 22.95 -6.22 -5.80
N GLN A 216 21.97 -5.32 -5.64
CA GLN A 216 22.08 -4.14 -4.79
C GLN A 216 21.51 -4.36 -3.39
N LEU A 217 21.06 -5.57 -3.06
CA LEU A 217 20.41 -5.86 -1.79
C LEU A 217 21.43 -5.81 -0.65
N SER A 218 21.22 -4.92 0.31
CA SER A 218 22.00 -4.85 1.53
C SER A 218 21.20 -5.26 2.78
N HIS A 219 19.88 -5.08 2.77
CA HIS A 219 19.02 -5.41 3.91
C HIS A 219 17.92 -6.40 3.53
N LEU A 220 17.91 -7.55 4.19
CA LEU A 220 16.93 -8.62 3.99
C LEU A 220 16.23 -8.98 5.31
N GLN A 221 14.90 -8.90 5.31
CA GLN A 221 14.06 -9.33 6.42
C GLN A 221 13.07 -10.37 5.92
N VAL A 222 13.18 -11.61 6.44
CA VAL A 222 12.37 -12.77 6.03
C VAL A 222 11.89 -13.55 7.27
N ARG A 223 11.67 -12.86 8.38
CA ARG A 223 11.23 -13.48 9.64
C ARG A 223 9.85 -14.09 9.51
N THR A 224 9.55 -15.10 10.31
CA THR A 224 8.22 -15.76 10.31
C THR A 224 7.84 -16.21 8.89
N ASN A 225 8.72 -16.97 8.25
CA ASN A 225 8.51 -17.60 6.94
C ASN A 225 8.67 -19.11 7.05
N ARG A 226 8.81 -19.80 5.90
CA ARG A 226 8.94 -21.25 5.80
C ARG A 226 10.30 -21.71 5.26
N ILE A 227 11.34 -20.88 5.40
CA ILE A 227 12.68 -21.13 4.84
C ILE A 227 13.35 -22.25 5.62
N GLN A 228 14.00 -23.16 4.89
CA GLN A 228 14.68 -24.34 5.46
C GLN A 228 16.19 -24.36 5.20
N SER A 229 16.66 -23.65 4.18
CA SER A 229 18.05 -23.63 3.78
C SER A 229 18.49 -22.21 3.43
N LEU A 230 19.71 -21.87 3.84
CA LEU A 230 20.37 -20.61 3.56
C LEU A 230 21.49 -20.76 2.52
N GLN A 231 21.78 -21.98 2.05
CA GLN A 231 22.88 -22.26 1.12
C GLN A 231 22.91 -21.38 -0.12
N CYS A 232 21.75 -20.96 -0.63
CA CYS A 232 21.68 -20.07 -1.78
C CYS A 232 22.30 -18.69 -1.52
N LEU A 233 22.42 -18.25 -0.26
CA LEU A 233 23.01 -16.97 0.13
C LEU A 233 24.54 -17.01 0.25
N ARG A 234 25.17 -18.16 -0.03
CA ARG A 234 26.62 -18.29 0.06
C ARG A 234 27.34 -17.30 -0.87
N GLY A 235 28.25 -16.52 -0.29
CA GLY A 235 29.02 -15.51 -1.03
C GLY A 235 28.26 -14.20 -1.30
N ILE A 236 27.09 -14.01 -0.69
CA ILE A 236 26.44 -12.70 -0.61
C ILE A 236 26.83 -12.07 0.71
N ASP A 237 27.12 -10.77 0.68
CA ASP A 237 27.33 -9.97 1.89
C ASP A 237 26.14 -9.02 2.07
N LEU A 238 25.52 -9.06 3.24
CA LEU A 238 24.38 -8.22 3.61
C LEU A 238 24.81 -7.31 4.78
N GLU A 239 24.29 -6.09 4.82
CA GLU A 239 24.46 -5.17 5.95
C GLU A 239 23.49 -5.52 7.09
N GLY A 240 22.31 -6.04 6.76
CA GLY A 240 21.31 -6.44 7.76
C GLY A 240 20.52 -7.65 7.31
N PHE A 241 20.52 -8.71 8.11
CA PHE A 241 19.79 -9.94 7.82
C PHE A 241 18.98 -10.43 9.02
N MET A 242 17.65 -10.44 8.88
CA MET A 242 16.75 -10.96 9.90
C MET A 242 15.96 -12.14 9.35
N PHE A 243 16.11 -13.32 9.95
CA PHE A 243 15.50 -14.56 9.48
C PHE A 243 14.93 -15.44 10.61
N ASP A 244 14.75 -14.90 11.82
CA ASP A 244 14.18 -15.66 12.92
C ASP A 244 12.77 -16.21 12.60
N SER A 245 12.35 -17.21 13.37
CA SER A 245 11.05 -17.87 13.19
C SER A 245 10.87 -18.50 11.79
N ASN A 246 11.93 -19.14 11.27
CA ASN A 246 11.91 -20.01 10.09
C ASN A 246 12.07 -21.49 10.49
N TYR A 247 12.27 -22.40 9.53
CA TYR A 247 12.39 -23.86 9.74
C TYR A 247 13.80 -24.37 9.43
N ILE A 248 14.81 -23.60 9.83
CA ILE A 248 16.21 -23.99 9.70
C ILE A 248 16.51 -24.96 10.85
N HIS A 249 16.67 -26.24 10.52
CA HIS A 249 16.87 -27.31 11.51
C HIS A 249 18.32 -27.80 11.58
N ASN A 250 19.15 -27.47 10.59
CA ASN A 250 20.55 -27.83 10.57
C ASN A 250 21.42 -26.61 10.92
N LEU A 251 22.32 -26.77 11.90
CA LEU A 251 23.28 -25.73 12.28
C LEU A 251 24.30 -25.46 11.17
N ASP A 252 24.58 -26.42 10.28
CA ASP A 252 25.50 -26.21 9.15
C ASP A 252 24.98 -25.12 8.19
N GLU A 253 23.66 -24.86 8.17
CA GLU A 253 23.08 -23.77 7.38
C GLU A 253 23.55 -22.38 7.87
N LEU A 254 23.97 -22.28 9.12
CA LEU A 254 24.47 -21.05 9.72
C LEU A 254 25.94 -20.77 9.34
N GLU A 255 26.67 -21.73 8.79
CA GLU A 255 28.02 -21.50 8.25
C GLU A 255 28.03 -20.48 7.11
N VAL A 256 26.89 -20.29 6.46
CA VAL A 256 26.70 -19.25 5.44
C VAL A 256 26.84 -17.86 6.05
N LEU A 257 26.40 -17.65 7.29
CA LEU A 257 26.47 -16.36 7.98
C LEU A 257 27.92 -15.98 8.31
N MET A 258 28.77 -16.97 8.64
CA MET A 258 30.20 -16.74 8.89
C MET A 258 30.97 -16.26 7.65
N GLN A 259 30.35 -16.31 6.47
CA GLN A 259 30.92 -15.82 5.21
C GLN A 259 30.43 -14.40 4.86
N MET A 260 29.63 -13.77 5.73
CA MET A 260 29.11 -12.41 5.57
C MET A 260 29.89 -11.46 6.48
N PRO A 261 31.02 -10.88 6.02
CA PRO A 261 31.88 -10.06 6.87
C PRO A 261 31.12 -8.89 7.50
N THR A 262 30.22 -8.24 6.75
CA THR A 262 29.49 -7.07 7.25
C THR A 262 28.52 -7.41 8.38
N LEU A 263 27.91 -8.60 8.38
CA LEU A 263 27.06 -9.06 9.50
C LEU A 263 27.88 -9.51 10.71
N CYS A 264 29.06 -10.09 10.49
CA CYS A 264 29.91 -10.58 11.58
C CYS A 264 30.60 -9.45 12.33
N ASP A 265 30.84 -8.31 11.67
CA ASP A 265 31.47 -7.13 12.27
C ASP A 265 30.52 -6.29 13.16
N THR A 266 29.25 -6.71 13.34
CA THR A 266 28.29 -5.96 14.19
C THR A 266 28.43 -6.20 15.71
N ASP A 267 29.56 -6.74 16.17
CA ASP A 267 29.89 -6.77 17.60
C ASP A 267 30.45 -5.40 18.03
N GLU A 268 29.84 -4.83 19.08
CA GLU A 268 30.20 -3.62 19.86
C GLU A 268 29.48 -2.28 19.54
N GLU A 269 28.21 -2.15 19.95
CA GLU A 269 27.70 -1.01 20.77
C GLU A 269 26.37 -1.32 21.48
#